data_AF-A0A9P6E859-F1
#
_entry.id   AF-A0A9P6E859-F1
#
_cell.length_a   1.000
_cell.length_b   1.000
_cell.length_c   1.000
_cell.angle_alpha   90.00
_cell.angle_beta   90.00
_cell.angle_gamma   90.00
#
_symmetry.space_group_name_H-M   'P 1'
#
loop_
_entity.id
_entity.type
_entity.pdbx_description
1 polymer ?
#
loop_
_entity_poly.entity_id
_entity_poly.type
_entity_poly.pdbx_seq_one_letter_code
_entity_poly.pdbx_strand_id
1 'polypeptide(L)'
;MKGPAEIAHGPMLIGFTINVLLYGVMTTQVYLYYTAYKNDKIWMKLFVFFLLLADTANTIFDFVYLFRSLIIHFGDANYLSKADWLFATDPAITGITASVVQLFFSWRVRVLTHNRFFSILVMLGALAGGAGAIATSFEVGRTPEFVRFRQFKGVVITWLAAAAFTDVLITMILVWYLVRRFGFRKSDLMVDRIIRLTVQTGLITCLVASLDLIFFLTDPTGIHLIFNFPLCKLYTNSLMSSLNSRRGWKLGNTGVDYSVQSGDLGVISAPTFPNSSLSQPGSGNLFSLKPLRSTTSDSESATSSPLDVNGTELTKPASTACHPARQGHPEVFVHVESHQSSDTLYVPQRPRALTTGSGEVTHNSDNNRTLSRGVPLSLDTNMTLSNHNGKKLDSDGGIPPFLLPNSKTARMGFIDLSNLGPAEVAHGWIFIGLVINILLLGIMITQVYLYYVTYKHDKLWIKLFVAGLFLADVLNTAFDTAYMYRTLIIQFGNLEALTKADWLFGCDPGMTAMIAMAVQLFFAWRVYVLTKTPIWAVIIVFVALTGGVAGLITAVDVVRIPKFVEFQKFKPVVIIWLASEAIGDIIITSILVLYLVSTEYPTSFD
;
A
#
# COMPACT_ATOMS: atom_id res chain seq x y z
N MET A 1 -16.84 -36.87 -8.21
CA MET A 1 -15.38 -36.67 -8.10
C MET A 1 -15.11 -35.19 -8.29
N LYS A 2 -14.00 -34.65 -7.76
CA LYS A 2 -13.62 -33.25 -8.05
C LYS A 2 -13.31 -33.06 -9.54
N GLY A 3 -13.70 -31.93 -10.11
CA GLY A 3 -13.37 -31.56 -11.48
C GLY A 3 -11.87 -31.29 -11.68
N PRO A 4 -11.36 -31.31 -12.93
CA PRO A 4 -9.95 -31.06 -13.21
C PRO A 4 -9.50 -29.66 -12.75
N ALA A 5 -10.36 -28.65 -12.88
CA ALA A 5 -10.11 -27.30 -12.38
C ALA A 5 -10.00 -27.24 -10.85
N GLU A 6 -10.83 -27.97 -10.09
CA GLU A 6 -10.76 -27.99 -8.62
C GLU A 6 -9.43 -28.51 -8.06
N ILE A 7 -8.73 -29.36 -8.82
CA ILE A 7 -7.53 -30.06 -8.38
C ILE A 7 -6.29 -29.14 -8.47
N ALA A 8 -6.22 -28.26 -9.47
CA ALA A 8 -5.06 -27.40 -9.72
C ALA A 8 -5.43 -25.91 -9.72
N HIS A 9 -6.39 -25.50 -10.54
CA HIS A 9 -6.75 -24.10 -10.75
C HIS A 9 -7.56 -23.47 -9.61
N GLY A 10 -8.31 -24.26 -8.84
CA GLY A 10 -8.96 -23.80 -7.60
C GLY A 10 -7.93 -23.27 -6.59
N PRO A 11 -6.93 -24.08 -6.20
CA PRO A 11 -5.77 -23.62 -5.44
C PRO A 11 -5.06 -22.39 -6.03
N MET A 12 -4.79 -22.36 -7.34
CA MET A 12 -4.16 -21.20 -8.01
C MET A 12 -5.00 -19.93 -7.87
N LEU A 13 -6.32 -20.00 -8.06
CA LEU A 13 -7.23 -18.85 -7.96
C LEU A 13 -7.23 -18.25 -6.54
N ILE A 14 -7.16 -19.09 -5.50
CA ILE A 14 -7.05 -18.64 -4.11
C ILE A 14 -5.67 -18.00 -3.86
N GLY A 15 -4.58 -18.63 -4.31
CA GLY A 15 -3.23 -18.06 -4.20
C GLY A 15 -3.08 -16.73 -4.92
N PHE A 16 -3.65 -16.62 -6.13
CA PHE A 16 -3.70 -15.39 -6.92
C PHE A 16 -4.55 -14.29 -6.27
N THR A 17 -5.69 -14.63 -5.65
CA THR A 17 -6.48 -13.68 -4.84
C THR A 17 -5.62 -13.06 -3.73
N ILE A 18 -4.80 -13.86 -3.05
CA ILE A 18 -3.88 -13.38 -2.01
C ILE A 18 -2.72 -12.57 -2.63
N ASN A 19 -2.18 -12.97 -3.79
CA ASN A 19 -1.15 -12.22 -4.54
C ASN A 19 -1.64 -10.80 -4.90
N VAL A 20 -2.83 -10.66 -5.50
CA VAL A 20 -3.43 -9.36 -5.88
C VAL A 20 -3.68 -8.48 -4.65
N LEU A 21 -4.18 -9.05 -3.55
CA LEU A 21 -4.40 -8.33 -2.29
C LEU A 21 -3.08 -7.77 -1.73
N LEU A 22 -2.04 -8.59 -1.69
CA LEU A 22 -0.71 -8.16 -1.23
C LEU A 22 -0.02 -7.17 -2.19
N TYR A 23 -0.39 -7.17 -3.48
CA TYR A 23 0.04 -6.16 -4.46
C TYR A 23 -0.61 -4.78 -4.20
N GLY A 24 -1.88 -4.73 -3.77
CA GLY A 24 -2.52 -3.50 -3.30
C GLY A 24 -1.85 -2.93 -2.04
N VAL A 25 -1.49 -3.80 -1.10
CA VAL A 25 -0.69 -3.41 0.09
C VAL A 25 0.67 -2.87 -0.34
N MET A 26 1.41 -3.59 -1.20
CA MET A 26 2.71 -3.19 -1.73
C MET A 26 2.66 -1.82 -2.41
N THR A 27 1.68 -1.59 -3.27
CA THR A 27 1.47 -0.30 -3.97
C THR A 27 1.34 0.85 -2.97
N THR A 28 0.57 0.66 -1.89
CA THR A 28 0.43 1.67 -0.83
C THR A 28 1.75 1.87 -0.07
N GLN A 29 2.50 0.81 0.22
CA GLN A 29 3.80 0.91 0.86
C GLN A 29 4.85 1.64 0.00
N VAL A 30 4.80 1.49 -1.33
CA VAL A 30 5.66 2.24 -2.26
C VAL A 30 5.30 3.74 -2.27
N TYR A 31 4.01 4.08 -2.29
CA TYR A 31 3.56 5.48 -2.17
C TYR A 31 4.02 6.13 -0.86
N LEU A 32 3.88 5.43 0.28
CA LEU A 32 4.37 5.89 1.59
C LEU A 32 5.90 6.08 1.60
N TYR A 33 6.64 5.20 0.91
CA TYR A 33 8.10 5.33 0.80
C TYR A 33 8.51 6.60 0.05
N TYR A 34 7.95 6.82 -1.16
CA TYR A 34 8.32 7.97 -1.98
C TYR A 34 7.91 9.32 -1.37
N THR A 35 6.78 9.36 -0.65
CA THR A 35 6.34 10.57 0.06
C THR A 35 7.19 10.86 1.31
N ALA A 36 7.55 9.85 2.10
CA ALA A 36 8.28 10.02 3.37
C ALA A 36 9.81 10.16 3.23
N TYR A 37 10.42 9.58 2.19
CA TYR A 37 11.87 9.49 2.01
C TYR A 37 12.36 10.23 0.74
N LYS A 38 11.88 11.47 0.53
CA LYS A 38 12.28 12.33 -0.61
C LYS A 38 13.81 12.46 -0.79
N ASN A 39 14.59 12.39 0.30
CA ASN A 39 16.05 12.55 0.29
C ASN A 39 16.84 11.23 0.34
N ASP A 40 16.18 10.06 0.20
CA ASP A 40 16.89 8.77 0.15
C ASP A 40 17.78 8.66 -1.11
N LYS A 41 18.90 7.92 -0.97
CA LYS A 41 19.88 7.67 -2.04
C LYS A 41 19.21 7.09 -3.28
N ILE A 42 19.56 7.57 -4.47
CA ILE A 42 18.90 7.19 -5.73
C ILE A 42 18.86 5.67 -5.98
N TRP A 43 19.89 4.92 -5.59
CA TRP A 43 19.90 3.46 -5.69
C TRP A 43 18.78 2.78 -4.89
N MET A 44 18.41 3.31 -3.72
CA MET A 44 17.27 2.78 -2.94
C MET A 44 15.95 2.99 -3.67
N LYS A 45 15.76 4.16 -4.29
CA LYS A 45 14.57 4.47 -5.09
C LYS A 45 14.48 3.57 -6.33
N LEU A 46 15.58 3.45 -7.08
CA LEU A 46 15.66 2.55 -8.24
C LEU A 46 15.39 1.09 -7.86
N PHE A 47 15.87 0.64 -6.70
CA PHE A 47 15.58 -0.70 -6.18
C PHE A 47 14.10 -0.88 -5.81
N VAL A 48 13.48 0.07 -5.11
CA VAL A 48 12.03 0.05 -4.82
C VAL A 48 11.18 0.08 -6.10
N PHE A 49 11.60 0.84 -7.11
CA PHE A 49 10.94 0.86 -8.42
C PHE A 49 11.09 -0.46 -9.18
N PHE A 50 12.28 -1.08 -9.14
CA PHE A 50 12.49 -2.42 -9.70
C PHE A 50 11.58 -3.46 -9.05
N LEU A 51 11.44 -3.46 -7.72
CA LEU A 51 10.54 -4.38 -7.03
C LEU A 51 9.07 -4.16 -7.43
N LEU A 52 8.63 -2.90 -7.58
CA LEU A 52 7.28 -2.61 -8.09
C LEU A 52 7.08 -3.16 -9.51
N LEU A 53 8.05 -3.01 -10.41
CA LEU A 53 7.97 -3.55 -11.77
C LEU A 53 7.95 -5.09 -11.79
N ALA A 54 8.81 -5.74 -11.00
CA ALA A 54 8.82 -7.20 -10.88
C ALA A 54 7.49 -7.73 -10.34
N ASP A 55 6.93 -7.08 -9.31
CA ASP A 55 5.63 -7.44 -8.77
C ASP A 55 4.49 -7.23 -9.78
N THR A 56 4.51 -6.12 -10.52
CA THR A 56 3.53 -5.82 -11.56
C THR A 56 3.57 -6.88 -12.67
N ALA A 57 4.78 -7.28 -13.10
CA ALA A 57 4.96 -8.30 -14.13
C ALA A 57 4.43 -9.67 -13.69
N ASN A 58 4.77 -10.12 -12.48
CA ASN A 58 4.25 -11.37 -11.90
C ASN A 58 2.72 -11.38 -11.87
N THR A 59 2.09 -10.38 -11.25
CA THR A 59 0.61 -10.34 -11.15
C THR A 59 -0.08 -10.25 -12.51
N ILE A 60 0.54 -9.61 -13.52
CA ILE A 60 0.03 -9.62 -14.90
C ILE A 60 0.17 -11.00 -15.55
N PHE A 61 1.28 -11.71 -15.39
CA PHE A 61 1.46 -13.03 -15.97
C PHE A 61 0.55 -14.08 -15.31
N ASP A 62 0.41 -14.04 -13.98
CA ASP A 62 -0.54 -14.86 -13.22
C ASP A 62 -1.98 -14.62 -13.69
N PHE A 63 -2.36 -13.35 -13.87
CA PHE A 63 -3.67 -12.96 -14.38
C PHE A 63 -3.92 -13.49 -15.80
N VAL A 64 -2.99 -13.27 -16.74
CA VAL A 64 -3.16 -13.72 -18.13
C VAL A 64 -3.17 -15.24 -18.23
N TYR A 65 -2.40 -15.94 -17.38
CA TYR A 65 -2.46 -17.40 -17.27
C TYR A 65 -3.85 -17.87 -16.81
N LEU A 66 -4.35 -17.37 -15.68
CA LEU A 66 -5.66 -17.74 -15.16
C LEU A 66 -6.80 -17.33 -16.08
N PHE A 67 -6.72 -16.18 -16.74
CA PHE A 67 -7.70 -15.76 -17.76
C PHE A 67 -7.72 -16.74 -18.94
N ARG A 68 -6.56 -17.19 -19.43
CA ARG A 68 -6.47 -18.21 -20.49
C ARG A 68 -7.08 -19.53 -20.06
N SER A 69 -6.70 -20.06 -18.90
CA SER A 69 -7.18 -21.36 -18.42
C SER A 69 -8.66 -21.35 -18.02
N LEU A 70 -9.16 -20.27 -17.41
CA LEU A 70 -10.51 -20.26 -16.80
C LEU A 70 -11.58 -19.52 -17.63
N ILE A 71 -11.20 -18.62 -18.54
CA ILE A 71 -12.14 -17.91 -19.42
C ILE A 71 -12.00 -18.37 -20.88
N ILE A 72 -10.78 -18.40 -21.43
CA ILE A 72 -10.60 -18.67 -22.87
C ILE A 72 -10.74 -20.16 -23.22
N HIS A 73 -10.17 -21.03 -22.38
CA HIS A 73 -10.21 -22.49 -22.55
C HIS A 73 -11.23 -23.15 -21.60
N PHE A 74 -12.36 -22.48 -21.33
CA PHE A 74 -13.39 -23.01 -20.44
C PHE A 74 -13.95 -24.36 -20.95
N GLY A 75 -13.90 -25.37 -20.09
CA GLY A 75 -14.23 -26.76 -20.44
C GLY A 75 -13.10 -27.61 -21.03
N ASP A 76 -11.99 -27.04 -21.50
CA ASP A 76 -10.88 -27.83 -22.06
C ASP A 76 -9.95 -28.39 -20.95
N ALA A 77 -10.35 -29.53 -20.41
CA ALA A 77 -9.56 -30.28 -19.44
C ALA A 77 -8.15 -30.67 -19.93
N ASN A 78 -7.90 -30.73 -21.25
CA ASN A 78 -6.56 -31.01 -21.78
C ASN A 78 -5.65 -29.79 -21.68
N TYR A 79 -6.19 -28.59 -21.86
CA TYR A 79 -5.46 -27.33 -21.61
C TYR A 79 -5.08 -27.22 -20.13
N LEU A 80 -6.04 -27.43 -19.21
CA LEU A 80 -5.78 -27.35 -17.76
C LEU A 80 -4.82 -28.43 -17.24
N SER A 81 -4.56 -29.50 -17.99
CA SER A 81 -3.53 -30.50 -17.63
C SER A 81 -2.09 -30.00 -17.81
N LYS A 82 -1.89 -28.83 -18.44
CA LYS A 82 -0.58 -28.29 -18.84
C LYS A 82 -0.36 -26.87 -18.33
N ALA A 83 0.81 -26.63 -17.76
CA ALA A 83 1.38 -25.30 -17.61
C ALA A 83 1.80 -24.76 -18.99
N ASP A 84 1.71 -23.44 -19.18
CA ASP A 84 2.31 -22.74 -20.30
C ASP A 84 3.56 -21.96 -19.84
N TRP A 85 4.10 -21.12 -20.74
CA TRP A 85 5.27 -20.30 -20.41
C TRP A 85 4.96 -19.19 -19.40
N LEU A 86 3.71 -18.71 -19.28
CA LEU A 86 3.32 -17.71 -18.28
C LEU A 86 3.39 -18.32 -16.88
N PHE A 87 2.81 -19.51 -16.69
CA PHE A 87 2.95 -20.24 -15.42
C PHE A 87 4.43 -20.52 -15.09
N ALA A 88 5.27 -20.80 -16.08
CA ALA A 88 6.71 -20.95 -15.87
C ALA A 88 7.41 -19.65 -15.43
N THR A 89 6.84 -18.45 -15.64
CA THR A 89 7.45 -17.18 -15.18
C THR A 89 7.30 -16.91 -13.70
N ASP A 90 6.25 -17.40 -13.03
CA ASP A 90 6.06 -17.17 -11.58
C ASP A 90 7.25 -17.64 -10.72
N PRO A 91 7.71 -18.92 -10.79
CA PRO A 91 8.87 -19.35 -10.01
C PRO A 91 10.14 -18.59 -10.38
N ALA A 92 10.30 -18.15 -11.64
CA ALA A 92 11.44 -17.32 -12.04
C ALA A 92 11.40 -15.92 -11.39
N ILE A 93 10.26 -15.22 -11.44
CA ILE A 93 10.13 -13.87 -10.90
C ILE A 93 10.11 -13.90 -9.37
N THR A 94 9.41 -14.85 -8.76
CA THR A 94 9.44 -15.10 -7.30
C THR A 94 10.88 -15.39 -6.85
N GLY A 95 11.61 -16.22 -7.58
CA GLY A 95 13.03 -16.51 -7.33
C GLY A 95 13.93 -15.28 -7.39
N ILE A 96 13.89 -14.54 -8.51
CA ILE A 96 14.68 -13.32 -8.70
C ILE A 96 14.37 -12.29 -7.60
N THR A 97 13.08 -12.10 -7.29
CA THR A 97 12.60 -11.13 -6.30
C THR A 97 13.03 -11.52 -4.89
N ALA A 98 12.86 -12.79 -4.50
CA ALA A 98 13.34 -13.32 -3.23
C ALA A 98 14.87 -13.15 -3.09
N SER A 99 15.65 -13.52 -4.11
CA SER A 99 17.11 -13.37 -4.08
C SER A 99 17.55 -11.91 -3.91
N VAL A 100 16.99 -10.95 -4.64
CA VAL A 100 17.41 -9.54 -4.47
C VAL A 100 16.97 -8.95 -3.14
N VAL A 101 15.82 -9.38 -2.60
CA VAL A 101 15.33 -9.01 -1.25
C VAL A 101 16.25 -9.59 -0.17
N GLN A 102 16.62 -10.87 -0.26
CA GLN A 102 17.53 -11.52 0.69
C GLN A 102 18.96 -10.99 0.59
N LEU A 103 19.44 -10.63 -0.60
CA LEU A 103 20.72 -9.94 -0.79
C LEU A 103 20.72 -8.53 -0.17
N PHE A 104 19.62 -7.79 -0.27
CA PHE A 104 19.44 -6.51 0.44
C PHE A 104 19.48 -6.71 1.96
N PHE A 105 18.80 -7.74 2.48
CA PHE A 105 18.87 -8.08 3.91
C PHE A 105 20.27 -8.56 4.33
N SER A 106 21.03 -9.27 3.48
CA SER A 106 22.44 -9.60 3.72
C SER A 106 23.33 -8.36 3.84
N TRP A 107 23.17 -7.38 2.92
CA TRP A 107 23.85 -6.09 3.03
C TRP A 107 23.50 -5.38 4.34
N ARG A 108 22.22 -5.37 4.73
CA ARG A 108 21.76 -4.79 6.00
C ARG A 108 22.38 -5.52 7.21
N VAL A 109 22.43 -6.84 7.21
CA VAL A 109 23.08 -7.67 8.24
C VAL A 109 24.57 -7.31 8.36
N ARG A 110 25.29 -7.17 7.24
CA ARG A 110 26.69 -6.73 7.23
C ARG A 110 26.88 -5.33 7.82
N VAL A 111 26.01 -4.39 7.47
CA VAL A 111 26.09 -2.99 7.93
C VAL A 111 25.76 -2.86 9.42
N LEU A 112 24.84 -3.65 9.96
CA LEU A 112 24.50 -3.63 11.39
C LEU A 112 25.53 -4.39 12.22
N THR A 113 25.81 -5.66 11.88
CA THR A 113 26.65 -6.55 12.71
C THR A 113 28.15 -6.31 12.54
N HIS A 114 28.58 -5.61 11.49
CA HIS A 114 29.96 -5.51 11.00
C HIS A 114 30.63 -6.86 10.65
N ASN A 115 29.96 -8.00 10.86
CA ASN A 115 30.51 -9.33 10.61
C ASN A 115 30.23 -9.78 9.16
N ARG A 116 31.29 -10.15 8.43
CA ARG A 116 31.18 -10.64 7.05
C ARG A 116 30.63 -12.06 6.96
N PHE A 117 30.87 -12.92 7.96
CA PHE A 117 30.49 -14.33 7.93
C PHE A 117 28.98 -14.53 7.75
N PHE A 118 28.18 -13.87 8.61
CA PHE A 118 26.71 -13.94 8.53
C PHE A 118 26.16 -13.44 7.19
N SER A 119 26.74 -12.37 6.63
CA SER A 119 26.35 -11.85 5.33
C SER A 119 26.69 -12.80 4.18
N ILE A 120 27.85 -13.46 4.21
CA ILE A 120 28.22 -14.49 3.23
C ILE A 120 27.27 -15.69 3.31
N LEU A 121 26.92 -16.15 4.51
CA LEU A 121 26.01 -17.29 4.69
C LEU A 121 24.60 -16.99 4.14
N VAL A 122 24.04 -15.81 4.43
CA VAL A 122 22.76 -15.34 3.85
C VAL A 122 22.86 -15.19 2.33
N MET A 123 23.99 -14.69 1.81
CA MET A 123 24.22 -14.52 0.37
C MET A 123 24.26 -15.87 -0.37
N LEU A 124 24.90 -16.90 0.20
CA LEU A 124 24.92 -18.25 -0.37
C LEU A 124 23.52 -18.86 -0.40
N GLY A 125 22.74 -18.71 0.68
CA GLY A 125 21.34 -19.17 0.73
C GLY A 125 20.45 -18.47 -0.30
N ALA A 126 20.57 -17.15 -0.44
CA ALA A 126 19.82 -16.36 -1.43
C ALA A 126 20.16 -16.75 -2.89
N LEU A 127 21.42 -17.08 -3.16
CA LEU A 127 21.86 -17.56 -4.49
C LEU A 127 21.39 -18.99 -4.77
N ALA A 128 21.45 -19.88 -3.78
CA ALA A 128 20.94 -21.25 -3.91
C ALA A 128 19.42 -21.29 -4.13
N GLY A 129 18.68 -20.45 -3.40
CA GLY A 129 17.23 -20.28 -3.58
C GLY A 129 16.89 -19.81 -4.99
N GLY A 130 17.50 -18.71 -5.45
CA GLY A 130 17.28 -18.16 -6.80
C GLY A 130 17.66 -19.12 -7.93
N ALA A 131 18.79 -19.84 -7.78
CA ALA A 131 19.20 -20.86 -8.75
C ALA A 131 18.19 -22.03 -8.82
N GLY A 132 17.70 -22.50 -7.67
CA GLY A 132 16.63 -23.51 -7.62
C GLY A 132 15.32 -23.02 -8.25
N ALA A 133 14.96 -21.75 -8.06
CA ALA A 133 13.76 -21.16 -8.63
C ALA A 133 13.82 -21.03 -10.17
N ILE A 134 14.97 -20.57 -10.70
CA ILE A 134 15.21 -20.49 -12.15
C ILE A 134 15.27 -21.90 -12.77
N ALA A 135 15.89 -22.87 -12.11
CA ALA A 135 15.89 -24.25 -12.56
C ALA A 135 14.48 -24.90 -12.50
N THR A 136 13.65 -24.51 -11.52
CA THR A 136 12.23 -24.91 -11.44
C THR A 136 11.45 -24.38 -12.65
N SER A 137 11.60 -23.09 -12.98
CA SER A 137 11.01 -22.46 -14.17
C SER A 137 11.40 -23.21 -15.46
N PHE A 138 12.69 -23.56 -15.61
CA PHE A 138 13.18 -24.31 -16.77
C PHE A 138 12.57 -25.72 -16.88
N GLU A 139 12.54 -26.49 -15.79
CA GLU A 139 11.98 -27.84 -15.80
C GLU A 139 10.44 -27.85 -15.92
N VAL A 140 9.72 -26.84 -15.42
CA VAL A 140 8.29 -26.60 -15.70
C VAL A 140 8.08 -26.36 -17.20
N GLY A 141 8.87 -25.47 -17.83
CA GLY A 141 8.79 -25.23 -19.27
C GLY A 141 9.15 -26.45 -20.13
N ARG A 142 10.02 -27.33 -19.62
CA ARG A 142 10.42 -28.58 -20.27
C ARG A 142 9.38 -29.69 -20.10
N THR A 143 8.69 -29.75 -18.96
CA THR A 143 7.74 -30.81 -18.58
C THR A 143 6.39 -30.21 -18.18
N PRO A 144 5.64 -29.62 -19.12
CA PRO A 144 4.47 -28.80 -18.81
C PRO A 144 3.29 -29.54 -18.16
N GLU A 145 3.25 -30.88 -18.22
CA GLU A 145 2.17 -31.67 -17.60
C GLU A 145 2.26 -31.62 -16.07
N PHE A 146 1.26 -31.03 -15.40
CA PHE A 146 1.26 -30.85 -13.93
C PHE A 146 1.54 -32.14 -13.14
N VAL A 147 1.03 -33.29 -13.63
CA VAL A 147 1.24 -34.62 -13.04
C VAL A 147 2.72 -35.01 -12.98
N ARG A 148 3.55 -34.51 -13.90
CA ARG A 148 5.00 -34.79 -13.98
C ARG A 148 5.85 -33.89 -13.08
N PHE A 149 5.31 -32.84 -12.46
CA PHE A 149 6.10 -31.91 -11.63
C PHE A 149 6.83 -32.60 -10.46
N ARG A 150 6.31 -33.74 -9.98
CA ARG A 150 6.96 -34.58 -8.97
C ARG A 150 8.28 -35.24 -9.44
N GLN A 151 8.59 -35.23 -10.74
CA GLN A 151 9.85 -35.75 -11.30
C GLN A 151 11.04 -34.83 -10.96
N PHE A 152 10.89 -33.51 -11.08
CA PHE A 152 11.93 -32.53 -10.77
C PHE A 152 11.88 -31.99 -9.33
N LYS A 153 11.12 -32.64 -8.43
CA LYS A 153 10.87 -32.20 -7.04
C LYS A 153 12.12 -31.77 -6.24
N GLY A 154 13.28 -32.36 -6.52
CA GLY A 154 14.55 -31.99 -5.87
C GLY A 154 14.89 -30.51 -6.05
N VAL A 155 14.60 -29.94 -7.22
CA VAL A 155 14.87 -28.54 -7.56
C VAL A 155 13.99 -27.59 -6.74
N VAL A 156 12.70 -27.91 -6.63
CA VAL A 156 11.72 -27.15 -5.83
C VAL A 156 12.05 -27.23 -4.33
N ILE A 157 12.45 -28.41 -3.84
CA ILE A 157 12.93 -28.59 -2.46
C ILE A 157 14.16 -27.70 -2.21
N THR A 158 15.14 -27.69 -3.11
CA THR A 158 16.33 -26.84 -2.98
C THR A 158 15.97 -25.36 -2.92
N TRP A 159 15.05 -24.90 -3.79
CA TRP A 159 14.56 -23.52 -3.77
C TRP A 159 13.89 -23.15 -2.43
N LEU A 160 12.82 -23.86 -2.04
CA LEU A 160 12.01 -23.50 -0.88
C LEU A 160 12.76 -23.70 0.44
N ALA A 161 13.56 -24.77 0.56
CA ALA A 161 14.35 -25.01 1.77
C ALA A 161 15.48 -23.98 1.94
N ALA A 162 16.16 -23.59 0.85
CA ALA A 162 17.16 -22.52 0.90
C ALA A 162 16.52 -21.17 1.23
N ALA A 163 15.35 -20.86 0.67
CA ALA A 163 14.61 -19.64 0.95
C ALA A 163 14.19 -19.56 2.43
N ALA A 164 13.52 -20.59 2.96
CA ALA A 164 13.09 -20.65 4.35
C ALA A 164 14.27 -20.60 5.34
N PHE A 165 15.35 -21.35 5.08
CA PHE A 165 16.58 -21.29 5.89
C PHE A 165 17.18 -19.87 5.90
N THR A 166 17.23 -19.21 4.75
CA THR A 166 17.77 -17.85 4.61
C THR A 166 16.94 -16.83 5.38
N ASP A 167 15.61 -16.96 5.37
CA ASP A 167 14.70 -16.07 6.11
C ASP A 167 14.76 -16.26 7.62
N VAL A 168 14.84 -17.51 8.11
CA VAL A 168 15.10 -17.81 9.53
C VAL A 168 16.43 -17.19 9.95
N LEU A 169 17.48 -17.38 9.15
CA LEU A 169 18.82 -16.87 9.42
C LEU A 169 18.83 -15.33 9.49
N ILE A 170 18.28 -14.64 8.49
CA ILE A 170 18.11 -13.17 8.48
C ILE A 170 17.38 -12.71 9.73
N THR A 171 16.23 -13.31 10.03
CA THR A 171 15.36 -12.93 11.16
C THR A 171 16.10 -13.09 12.48
N MET A 172 16.71 -14.25 12.72
CA MET A 172 17.45 -14.54 13.95
C MET A 172 18.65 -13.60 14.15
N ILE A 173 19.43 -13.30 13.10
CA ILE A 173 20.57 -12.38 13.19
C ILE A 173 20.10 -10.95 13.50
N LEU A 174 19.09 -10.45 12.79
CA LEU A 174 18.57 -9.09 13.00
C LEU A 174 17.95 -8.94 14.40
N VAL A 175 17.19 -9.92 14.88
CA VAL A 175 16.59 -9.92 16.22
C VAL A 175 17.66 -9.99 17.30
N TRP A 176 18.60 -10.93 17.22
CA TRP A 176 19.71 -11.07 18.18
C TRP A 176 20.51 -9.78 18.30
N TYR A 177 20.86 -9.16 17.17
CA TYR A 177 21.59 -7.89 17.15
C TYR A 177 20.78 -6.76 17.79
N LEU A 178 19.49 -6.64 17.44
CA LEU A 178 18.64 -5.52 17.85
C LEU A 178 18.30 -5.59 19.35
N VAL A 179 18.05 -6.80 19.88
CA VAL A 179 17.93 -7.05 21.33
C VAL A 179 19.23 -6.73 22.05
N ARG A 180 20.39 -7.22 21.56
CA ARG A 180 21.70 -7.01 22.19
C ARG A 180 22.14 -5.54 22.19
N ARG A 181 21.78 -4.76 21.16
CA ARG A 181 22.20 -3.35 21.03
C ARG A 181 21.41 -2.38 21.90
N PHE A 182 20.12 -2.62 22.13
CA PHE A 182 19.25 -1.68 22.84
C PHE A 182 18.87 -2.14 24.26
N GLY A 183 18.71 -3.46 24.47
CA GLY A 183 18.36 -4.04 25.77
C GLY A 183 16.93 -3.74 26.25
N PHE A 184 16.34 -4.68 26.99
CA PHE A 184 14.94 -4.61 27.44
C PHE A 184 14.63 -3.52 28.50
N ARG A 185 15.60 -2.70 28.92
CA ARG A 185 15.45 -1.77 30.07
C ARG A 185 15.40 -0.27 29.70
N LYS A 186 15.62 0.10 28.44
CA LYS A 186 15.37 1.46 27.89
C LYS A 186 14.97 1.40 26.41
N SER A 187 14.09 0.46 26.05
CA SER A 187 13.57 0.36 24.67
C SER A 187 12.61 1.51 24.37
N ASP A 188 13.03 2.48 23.56
CA ASP A 188 12.10 3.41 22.91
C ASP A 188 11.00 2.62 22.19
N LEU A 189 9.76 3.09 22.29
CA LEU A 189 8.59 2.49 21.62
C LEU A 189 8.78 2.32 20.10
N MET A 190 9.73 3.06 19.51
CA MET A 190 10.16 2.93 18.12
C MET A 190 11.02 1.69 17.87
N VAL A 191 12.06 1.44 18.69
CA VAL A 191 12.91 0.24 18.58
C VAL A 191 12.07 -1.01 18.79
N ASP A 192 11.24 -0.98 19.82
CA ASP A 192 10.36 -2.08 20.23
C ASP A 192 9.32 -2.43 19.15
N ARG A 193 8.84 -1.42 18.40
CA ARG A 193 8.01 -1.60 17.20
C ARG A 193 8.81 -2.13 16.01
N ILE A 194 10.04 -1.68 15.78
CA ILE A 194 10.90 -2.16 14.69
C ILE A 194 11.28 -3.64 14.89
N ILE A 195 11.56 -4.06 16.13
CA ILE A 195 11.74 -5.48 16.49
C ILE A 195 10.49 -6.26 16.08
N ARG A 196 9.31 -5.90 16.62
CA ARG A 196 8.05 -6.63 16.35
C ARG A 196 7.72 -6.70 14.86
N LEU A 197 7.84 -5.60 14.11
CA LEU A 197 7.57 -5.60 12.67
C LEU A 197 8.55 -6.50 11.90
N THR A 198 9.85 -6.44 12.21
CA THR A 198 10.87 -7.27 11.52
C THR A 198 10.71 -8.75 11.85
N VAL A 199 10.37 -9.09 13.09
CA VAL A 199 10.00 -10.46 13.51
C VAL A 199 8.76 -10.93 12.75
N GLN A 200 7.70 -10.12 12.74
CA GLN A 200 6.43 -10.49 12.15
C GLN A 200 6.54 -10.73 10.64
N THR A 201 7.23 -9.88 9.88
CA THR A 201 7.34 -10.08 8.43
C THR A 201 8.28 -11.23 8.05
N GLY A 202 9.39 -11.42 8.76
CA GLY A 202 10.32 -12.53 8.51
C GLY A 202 9.79 -13.90 8.92
N LEU A 203 8.96 -13.98 9.96
CA LEU A 203 8.25 -15.21 10.31
C LEU A 203 7.14 -15.56 9.30
N ILE A 204 6.47 -14.57 8.72
CA ILE A 204 5.41 -14.82 7.72
C ILE A 204 5.99 -15.39 6.42
N THR A 205 7.09 -14.84 5.87
CA THR A 205 7.70 -15.40 4.65
C THR A 205 8.19 -16.83 4.88
N CYS A 206 8.89 -17.07 6.01
CA CYS A 206 9.33 -18.41 6.41
C CYS A 206 8.17 -19.40 6.56
N LEU A 207 7.06 -18.99 7.21
CA LEU A 207 5.91 -19.86 7.43
C LEU A 207 5.24 -20.25 6.11
N VAL A 208 5.03 -19.29 5.20
CA VAL A 208 4.39 -19.57 3.90
C VAL A 208 5.28 -20.44 3.01
N ALA A 209 6.59 -20.17 2.94
CA ALA A 209 7.53 -21.03 2.22
C ALA A 209 7.63 -22.45 2.81
N SER A 210 7.47 -22.59 4.13
CA SER A 210 7.43 -23.90 4.80
C SER A 210 6.14 -24.66 4.48
N LEU A 211 4.99 -23.98 4.47
CA LEU A 211 3.70 -24.57 4.13
C LEU A 211 3.66 -25.01 2.65
N ASP A 212 4.14 -24.17 1.74
CA ASP A 212 4.31 -24.49 0.31
C ASP A 212 5.11 -25.79 0.13
N LEU A 213 6.30 -25.87 0.74
CA LEU A 213 7.15 -27.07 0.70
C LEU A 213 6.47 -28.32 1.31
N ILE A 214 5.75 -28.17 2.42
CA ILE A 214 5.02 -29.28 3.05
C ILE A 214 3.91 -29.78 2.14
N PHE A 215 3.08 -28.90 1.57
CA PHE A 215 1.99 -29.30 0.68
C PHE A 215 2.51 -29.86 -0.66
N PHE A 216 3.58 -29.30 -1.23
CA PHE A 216 4.20 -29.81 -2.47
C PHE A 216 4.71 -31.26 -2.31
N LEU A 217 5.27 -31.58 -1.13
CA LEU A 217 5.76 -32.92 -0.81
C LEU A 217 4.64 -33.91 -0.45
N THR A 218 3.66 -33.48 0.35
CA THR A 218 2.61 -34.37 0.86
C THR A 218 1.50 -34.61 -0.16
N ASP A 219 1.02 -33.56 -0.84
CA ASP A 219 -0.17 -33.60 -1.67
C ASP A 219 0.18 -33.67 -3.18
N PRO A 220 -0.41 -34.57 -3.98
CA PRO A 220 -0.21 -34.62 -5.43
C PRO A 220 -1.01 -33.57 -6.21
N THR A 221 -1.85 -32.76 -5.55
CA THR A 221 -2.68 -31.71 -6.15
C THR A 221 -2.04 -30.32 -6.07
N GLY A 222 -2.72 -29.30 -6.61
CA GLY A 222 -2.22 -27.94 -6.66
C GLY A 222 -2.24 -27.16 -5.34
N ILE A 223 -2.59 -27.76 -4.18
CA ILE A 223 -2.79 -27.03 -2.91
C ILE A 223 -1.58 -26.16 -2.51
N HIS A 224 -0.35 -26.59 -2.82
CA HIS A 224 0.86 -25.80 -2.57
C HIS A 224 0.83 -24.41 -3.24
N LEU A 225 0.16 -24.27 -4.38
CA LEU A 225 0.03 -23.01 -5.15
C LEU A 225 -0.76 -21.92 -4.42
N ILE A 226 -1.56 -22.27 -3.39
CA ILE A 226 -2.18 -21.30 -2.47
C ILE A 226 -1.10 -20.49 -1.72
N PHE A 227 0.04 -21.13 -1.44
CA PHE A 227 1.16 -20.55 -0.71
C PHE A 227 2.24 -20.01 -1.66
N ASN A 228 2.45 -20.67 -2.81
CA ASN A 228 3.47 -20.30 -3.78
C ASN A 228 3.20 -18.92 -4.44
N PHE A 229 2.00 -18.70 -5.00
CA PHE A 229 1.63 -17.43 -5.69
C PHE A 229 1.82 -16.18 -4.80
N PRO A 230 1.51 -16.19 -3.49
CA PRO A 230 1.81 -15.08 -2.58
C PRO A 230 3.30 -14.81 -2.30
N LEU A 231 4.23 -15.75 -2.50
CA LEU A 231 5.62 -15.64 -2.02
C LEU A 231 6.31 -14.37 -2.53
N CYS A 232 6.20 -14.05 -3.82
CA CYS A 232 6.80 -12.85 -4.42
C CYS A 232 6.41 -11.59 -3.63
N LYS A 233 5.11 -11.44 -3.37
CA LYS A 233 4.52 -10.31 -2.66
C LYS A 233 4.91 -10.26 -1.18
N LEU A 234 5.08 -11.41 -0.54
CA LEU A 234 5.50 -11.46 0.86
C LEU A 234 6.95 -10.99 1.02
N TYR A 235 7.84 -11.33 0.08
CA TYR A 235 9.20 -10.81 0.05
C TYR A 235 9.24 -9.27 -0.12
N THR A 236 8.50 -8.72 -1.09
CA THR A 236 8.49 -7.27 -1.35
C THR A 236 7.82 -6.49 -0.21
N ASN A 237 6.68 -6.94 0.30
CA ASN A 237 6.02 -6.32 1.46
C ASN A 237 6.86 -6.39 2.75
N SER A 238 7.60 -7.48 2.98
CA SER A 238 8.51 -7.61 4.13
C SER A 238 9.64 -6.57 4.06
N LEU A 239 10.25 -6.40 2.88
CA LEU A 239 11.29 -5.39 2.66
C LEU A 239 10.74 -3.96 2.74
N MET A 240 9.59 -3.69 2.12
CA MET A 240 8.99 -2.36 2.10
C MET A 240 8.49 -1.92 3.49
N SER A 241 7.95 -2.83 4.29
CA SER A 241 7.63 -2.60 5.70
C SER A 241 8.90 -2.22 6.47
N SER A 242 10.00 -2.94 6.23
CA SER A 242 11.29 -2.63 6.83
C SER A 242 11.91 -1.30 6.34
N LEU A 243 11.67 -0.86 5.10
CA LEU A 243 12.11 0.45 4.62
C LEU A 243 11.25 1.58 5.21
N ASN A 244 9.94 1.37 5.32
CA ASN A 244 8.99 2.36 5.81
C ASN A 244 9.07 2.59 7.32
N SER A 245 9.51 1.61 8.11
CA SER A 245 9.66 1.75 9.57
C SER A 245 10.74 2.75 10.02
N ARG A 246 11.74 3.05 9.18
CA ARG A 246 12.96 3.81 9.55
C ARG A 246 12.73 5.19 10.18
N ARG A 247 11.75 5.96 9.69
CA ARG A 247 11.42 7.32 10.19
C ARG A 247 10.58 7.30 11.47
N GLY A 248 9.95 6.16 11.78
CA GLY A 248 8.76 6.10 12.61
C GLY A 248 7.57 6.79 11.93
N TRP A 249 6.35 6.39 12.29
CA TRP A 249 5.13 7.03 11.76
C TRP A 249 4.81 8.32 12.53
N LYS A 250 5.69 9.32 12.37
CA LYS A 250 5.60 10.65 13.01
C LYS A 250 4.52 11.56 12.39
N LEU A 251 3.47 11.00 11.79
CA LEU A 251 2.37 11.78 11.19
C LEU A 251 1.40 12.34 12.24
N GLY A 252 1.34 11.73 13.43
CA GLY A 252 0.54 12.18 14.57
C GLY A 252 1.29 13.00 15.62
N ASN A 253 2.48 13.53 15.31
CA ASN A 253 3.30 14.30 16.27
C ASN A 253 3.73 15.67 15.75
N THR A 254 2.98 16.24 14.80
CA THR A 254 2.98 17.70 14.55
C THR A 254 2.09 18.41 15.58
N GLY A 255 2.37 18.16 16.87
CA GLY A 255 2.23 19.25 17.83
C GLY A 255 3.27 20.30 17.44
N VAL A 256 2.89 21.56 17.40
CA VAL A 256 3.86 22.63 17.19
C VAL A 256 4.65 22.75 18.49
N ASP A 257 5.87 22.22 18.48
CA ASP A 257 6.87 22.49 19.51
C ASP A 257 7.22 23.98 19.44
N TYR A 258 6.41 24.81 20.11
CA TYR A 258 6.79 26.18 20.45
C TYR A 258 7.98 26.10 21.41
N SER A 259 9.18 26.09 20.83
CA SER A 259 10.41 26.34 21.55
C SER A 259 10.35 27.77 22.10
N VAL A 260 9.86 27.90 23.34
CA VAL A 260 9.92 29.15 24.09
C VAL A 260 11.40 29.42 24.36
N GLN A 261 12.00 30.17 23.44
CA GLN A 261 13.38 30.57 23.49
C GLN A 261 13.51 31.65 24.56
N SER A 262 13.82 31.23 25.79
CA SER A 262 14.10 32.11 26.92
C SER A 262 15.39 32.90 26.67
N GLY A 263 15.26 34.01 25.91
CA GLY A 263 16.30 35.01 25.74
C GLY A 263 16.10 36.17 26.71
N ASP A 264 17.20 36.72 27.22
CA ASP A 264 17.19 37.90 28.08
C ASP A 264 16.57 39.12 27.36
N LEU A 265 15.62 39.78 28.02
CA LEU A 265 15.23 41.16 27.73
C LEU A 265 15.02 41.91 29.04
N GLY A 266 15.62 43.09 29.12
CA GLY A 266 15.85 43.80 30.37
C GLY A 266 14.69 44.67 30.88
N VAL A 267 14.87 45.10 32.12
CA VAL A 267 14.06 46.04 32.90
C VAL A 267 13.46 47.20 32.08
N ILE A 268 12.13 47.28 32.05
CA ILE A 268 11.37 48.56 32.00
C ILE A 268 10.24 48.48 33.05
N SER A 269 9.98 49.60 33.73
CA SER A 269 9.16 49.68 34.94
C SER A 269 7.64 49.61 34.72
N ALA A 270 6.91 49.10 35.71
CA ALA A 270 5.46 49.24 35.79
C ALA A 270 5.05 50.64 36.31
N PRO A 271 3.97 51.26 35.79
CA PRO A 271 3.53 52.59 36.22
C PRO A 271 2.79 52.56 37.57
N THR A 272 3.07 53.54 38.43
CA THR A 272 2.40 53.72 39.73
C THR A 272 1.07 54.46 39.57
N PHE A 273 -0.02 53.90 40.07
CA PHE A 273 -1.29 54.61 40.29
C PHE A 273 -1.37 55.13 41.73
N PRO A 274 -1.56 56.44 41.96
CA PRO A 274 -1.83 56.98 43.30
C PRO A 274 -3.33 56.98 43.63
N ASN A 275 -3.70 56.75 44.90
CA ASN A 275 -4.88 57.40 45.49
C ASN A 275 -4.94 57.33 47.04
N SER A 276 -5.17 58.52 47.62
CA SER A 276 -5.77 58.85 48.94
C SER A 276 -6.00 57.78 50.02
N SER A 277 -5.11 57.78 51.02
CA SER A 277 -5.40 57.99 52.48
C SER A 277 -6.68 57.44 53.14
N LEU A 278 -6.52 56.61 54.20
CA LEU A 278 -7.37 56.67 55.41
C LEU A 278 -6.63 56.14 56.69
N SER A 279 -6.78 56.89 57.79
CA SER A 279 -6.59 56.56 59.24
C SER A 279 -5.74 55.37 59.75
N GLN A 280 -4.74 55.69 60.60
CA GLN A 280 -4.24 54.86 61.74
C GLN A 280 -5.19 54.98 62.96
N PRO A 281 -5.15 54.14 64.04
CA PRO A 281 -3.99 53.59 64.81
C PRO A 281 -4.10 52.06 65.12
N GLY A 282 -3.23 51.37 65.89
CA GLY A 282 -1.94 51.67 66.57
C GLY A 282 -1.59 50.62 67.65
N SER A 283 -0.37 50.65 68.22
CA SER A 283 0.21 49.67 69.19
C SER A 283 0.61 48.31 68.59
N GLY A 284 1.67 47.60 69.03
CA GLY A 284 2.69 47.91 70.06
C GLY A 284 3.86 46.88 70.05
N ASN A 285 4.97 47.18 70.72
CA ASN A 285 6.19 46.35 70.76
C ASN A 285 6.08 45.15 71.72
N LEU A 286 6.66 43.97 71.40
CA LEU A 286 7.59 43.23 72.29
C LEU A 286 8.25 41.98 71.66
N PHE A 287 9.42 41.60 72.22
CA PHE A 287 10.18 40.33 72.08
C PHE A 287 10.67 39.84 70.68
N SER A 288 11.78 39.07 70.61
CA SER A 288 13.20 39.40 70.85
C SER A 288 14.10 38.14 70.71
N LEU A 289 15.18 38.27 69.92
CA LEU A 289 16.44 37.49 69.93
C LEU A 289 16.52 36.00 69.51
N LYS A 290 17.74 35.64 69.06
CA LYS A 290 18.26 34.31 68.69
C LYS A 290 18.80 33.56 69.92
N PRO A 291 18.94 32.22 69.85
CA PRO A 291 20.28 31.62 69.65
C PRO A 291 20.28 30.56 68.51
N LEU A 292 21.37 30.10 67.87
CA LEU A 292 22.83 30.13 68.07
C LEU A 292 23.46 28.88 68.76
N ARG A 293 23.73 27.85 67.92
CA ARG A 293 24.91 26.94 67.89
C ARG A 293 25.28 26.07 69.11
N SER A 294 25.31 24.75 68.91
CA SER A 294 26.36 23.87 69.45
C SER A 294 26.50 22.55 68.67
N THR A 295 27.66 21.90 68.81
CA THR A 295 28.02 20.57 68.30
C THR A 295 28.65 19.77 69.43
N THR A 296 28.28 18.50 69.61
CA THR A 296 29.08 17.49 70.35
C THR A 296 28.66 16.06 69.95
N SER A 297 29.31 15.05 70.54
CA SER A 297 29.47 13.67 70.04
C SER A 297 28.82 12.59 70.93
N ASP A 298 29.29 11.34 70.76
CA ASP A 298 29.17 10.17 71.67
C ASP A 298 27.92 9.28 71.47
N SER A 299 27.93 7.94 71.66
CA SER A 299 29.00 6.91 71.64
C SER A 299 28.37 5.48 71.55
N GLU A 300 29.08 4.39 71.96
CA GLU A 300 28.61 2.98 72.09
C GLU A 300 28.40 2.16 70.77
N SER A 301 28.26 0.82 70.71
CA SER A 301 28.72 -0.38 71.48
C SER A 301 28.06 -1.65 70.83
N ALA A 302 28.55 -2.91 70.81
CA ALA A 302 29.87 -3.56 70.82
C ALA A 302 29.68 -5.09 70.47
N THR A 303 30.76 -5.90 70.33
CA THR A 303 30.78 -7.40 70.15
C THR A 303 30.09 -7.99 68.88
N SER A 304 30.49 -9.11 68.24
CA SER A 304 31.46 -10.20 68.54
C SER A 304 31.93 -10.96 67.27
N SER A 305 33.20 -11.40 67.22
CA SER A 305 33.74 -12.48 66.35
C SER A 305 33.64 -13.85 67.10
N PRO A 306 34.24 -15.02 66.70
CA PRO A 306 35.15 -15.40 65.59
C PRO A 306 34.56 -16.57 64.72
N LEU A 307 35.23 -17.36 63.85
CA LEU A 307 36.60 -17.89 63.62
C LEU A 307 36.85 -17.99 62.08
N ASP A 308 38.01 -17.71 61.47
CA ASP A 308 39.40 -18.25 61.61
C ASP A 308 39.62 -19.60 60.88
N VAL A 309 40.74 -19.90 60.16
CA VAL A 309 41.97 -19.12 59.83
C VAL A 309 42.76 -19.74 58.63
N ASN A 310 43.89 -19.13 58.24
CA ASN A 310 44.93 -19.52 57.24
C ASN A 310 44.64 -19.23 55.75
N GLY A 311 45.56 -18.68 54.94
CA GLY A 311 46.77 -17.88 55.25
C GLY A 311 48.08 -18.30 54.58
N THR A 312 48.58 -17.46 53.65
CA THR A 312 49.98 -17.13 53.25
C THR A 312 49.88 -16.05 52.12
N GLU A 313 50.81 -15.13 51.85
CA GLU A 313 52.10 -14.80 52.47
C GLU A 313 52.48 -13.29 52.28
N LEU A 314 53.68 -12.92 52.74
CA LEU A 314 54.43 -11.67 52.51
C LEU A 314 54.46 -11.18 51.03
N THR A 315 54.71 -9.91 50.66
CA THR A 315 55.54 -8.83 51.26
C THR A 315 55.04 -7.40 50.92
N LYS A 316 55.72 -6.38 51.47
CA LYS A 316 55.62 -4.92 51.24
C LYS A 316 57.06 -4.34 51.26
N PRO A 317 57.34 -3.04 50.98
CA PRO A 317 56.57 -1.98 50.28
C PRO A 317 57.44 -1.18 49.26
N ALA A 318 56.98 0.03 48.85
CA ALA A 318 57.79 1.20 48.40
C ALA A 318 58.51 1.13 47.02
N SER A 319 58.83 2.24 46.34
CA SER A 319 58.32 3.63 46.36
C SER A 319 58.88 4.45 45.17
N THR A 320 58.53 5.75 45.10
CA THR A 320 59.26 6.84 44.40
C THR A 320 58.96 7.02 42.90
N ALA A 321 58.97 8.29 42.47
CA ALA A 321 58.70 8.75 41.11
C ALA A 321 59.98 9.17 40.37
N CYS A 322 59.86 9.51 39.08
CA CYS A 322 60.88 10.31 38.37
C CYS A 322 60.22 11.39 37.50
N HIS A 323 61.02 12.39 37.11
CA HIS A 323 60.64 13.71 36.58
C HIS A 323 61.02 13.84 35.06
N PRO A 324 61.10 15.03 34.39
CA PRO A 324 59.97 15.92 34.09
C PRO A 324 60.01 16.60 32.66
N ALA A 325 58.98 17.40 32.38
CA ALA A 325 59.02 18.73 31.71
C ALA A 325 59.22 18.94 30.18
N ARG A 326 58.73 20.14 29.77
CA ARG A 326 59.10 21.05 28.64
C ARG A 326 58.48 20.93 27.23
N GLN A 327 57.72 22.00 26.91
CA GLN A 327 57.81 22.89 25.72
C GLN A 327 57.52 22.39 24.29
N GLY A 328 56.76 23.20 23.53
CA GLY A 328 57.02 23.41 22.08
C GLY A 328 55.82 23.41 21.12
N HIS A 329 55.21 24.58 20.88
CA HIS A 329 54.62 24.92 19.56
C HIS A 329 55.76 25.44 18.64
N PRO A 330 55.69 25.29 17.29
CA PRO A 330 54.84 26.12 16.41
C PRO A 330 53.90 25.28 15.51
N GLU A 331 52.74 25.73 14.98
CA GLU A 331 52.27 27.04 14.44
C GLU A 331 52.69 27.41 13.00
N VAL A 332 51.78 28.18 12.36
CA VAL A 332 51.68 28.72 10.97
C VAL A 332 50.65 27.95 10.12
N PHE A 333 49.40 28.42 9.97
CA PHE A 333 48.88 29.51 9.09
C PHE A 333 49.08 29.23 7.59
N VAL A 334 48.22 29.62 6.64
CA VAL A 334 47.02 30.50 6.58
C VAL A 334 45.84 29.70 5.93
N HIS A 335 44.60 30.18 5.67
CA HIS A 335 43.96 31.51 5.70
C HIS A 335 42.45 31.36 6.02
N VAL A 336 41.76 32.47 6.33
CA VAL A 336 40.31 32.68 6.12
C VAL A 336 40.14 34.06 5.49
N GLU A 337 39.14 34.27 4.64
CA GLU A 337 38.66 35.60 4.27
C GLU A 337 37.15 35.57 4.06
N SER A 338 36.47 36.70 4.29
CA SER A 338 35.02 36.82 4.38
C SER A 338 34.56 38.18 3.82
N HIS A 339 33.34 38.28 3.31
CA HIS A 339 32.64 39.57 3.25
C HIS A 339 31.12 39.46 3.25
N GLN A 340 30.50 40.49 3.82
CA GLN A 340 29.05 40.80 3.84
C GLN A 340 28.57 41.23 2.41
N SER A 341 27.29 41.48 2.09
CA SER A 341 26.19 41.99 2.93
C SER A 341 24.80 41.86 2.28
N SER A 342 23.76 42.08 3.10
CA SER A 342 22.49 42.77 2.78
C SER A 342 21.50 42.26 1.70
N ASP A 343 20.27 42.07 2.17
CA ASP A 343 18.99 42.56 1.60
C ASP A 343 18.62 42.27 0.13
N THR A 344 17.59 41.45 -0.08
CA THR A 344 16.23 41.96 -0.39
C THR A 344 15.16 40.87 -0.46
N LEU A 345 13.90 41.29 -0.32
CA LEU A 345 12.68 40.50 -0.54
C LEU A 345 12.53 40.13 -2.02
N TYR A 346 12.04 38.93 -2.36
CA TYR A 346 11.34 38.73 -3.64
C TYR A 346 10.25 37.64 -3.58
N VAL A 347 9.13 37.93 -4.25
CA VAL A 347 7.93 37.08 -4.33
C VAL A 347 7.77 36.56 -5.77
N PRO A 348 7.45 35.27 -6.00
CA PRO A 348 7.08 34.80 -7.33
C PRO A 348 5.65 35.23 -7.68
N GLN A 349 5.49 36.25 -8.52
CA GLN A 349 4.18 36.61 -9.07
C GLN A 349 3.75 35.70 -10.24
N ARG A 350 2.45 35.69 -10.53
CA ARG A 350 1.84 35.03 -11.70
C ARG A 350 2.20 35.78 -13.00
N PRO A 351 2.37 35.10 -14.13
CA PRO A 351 2.11 35.69 -15.45
C PRO A 351 0.61 35.61 -15.78
N ARG A 352 -0.01 36.70 -16.24
CA ARG A 352 -1.38 36.69 -16.78
C ARG A 352 -1.54 37.66 -17.96
N ALA A 353 -1.29 37.14 -19.18
CA ALA A 353 -1.87 37.49 -20.49
C ALA A 353 -1.94 38.96 -21.00
N LEU A 354 -2.06 39.08 -22.34
CA LEU A 354 -2.46 40.29 -23.12
C LEU A 354 -1.35 41.39 -23.24
N THR A 355 -1.20 42.17 -24.33
CA THR A 355 -1.78 42.17 -25.70
C THR A 355 -0.93 43.02 -26.69
N THR A 356 -1.14 42.83 -28.00
CA THR A 356 -1.00 43.82 -29.13
C THR A 356 0.18 44.81 -29.13
N GLY A 357 1.11 44.75 -30.10
CA GLY A 357 1.06 45.55 -31.34
C GLY A 357 2.27 46.51 -31.41
N SER A 358 2.73 47.08 -32.54
CA SER A 358 2.28 47.08 -33.94
C SER A 358 3.38 47.66 -34.89
N GLY A 359 3.44 47.21 -36.16
CA GLY A 359 3.85 48.06 -37.30
C GLY A 359 5.28 47.97 -37.91
N GLU A 360 5.34 47.59 -39.21
CA GLU A 360 5.89 48.39 -40.35
C GLU A 360 7.39 48.83 -40.41
N VAL A 361 8.11 48.97 -41.55
CA VAL A 361 7.91 48.67 -43.02
C VAL A 361 9.26 48.68 -43.81
N THR A 362 9.25 48.40 -45.14
CA THR A 362 10.35 48.39 -46.18
C THR A 362 11.14 47.07 -46.34
N HIS A 363 11.13 46.36 -47.49
CA HIS A 363 11.77 46.57 -48.84
C HIS A 363 13.31 46.38 -48.83
N ASN A 364 13.97 45.61 -49.73
CA ASN A 364 13.57 44.73 -50.87
C ASN A 364 14.61 43.55 -50.98
N SER A 365 14.79 42.69 -52.02
CA SER A 365 14.37 42.61 -53.44
C SER A 365 14.41 41.13 -53.96
N ASP A 366 14.52 40.98 -55.29
CA ASP A 366 14.63 39.79 -56.18
C ASP A 366 15.81 38.82 -55.84
N ASN A 367 15.89 37.54 -56.31
CA ASN A 367 15.45 37.01 -57.62
C ASN A 367 15.39 35.44 -57.69
N ASN A 368 14.43 34.90 -58.45
CA ASN A 368 14.45 33.61 -59.23
C ASN A 368 14.98 32.26 -58.64
N ARG A 369 14.09 31.28 -58.37
CA ARG A 369 13.86 30.02 -59.18
C ARG A 369 13.24 28.80 -58.42
N THR A 370 12.03 28.43 -58.86
CA THR A 370 11.52 27.05 -59.10
C THR A 370 11.94 25.86 -58.20
N LEU A 371 11.01 25.33 -57.39
CA LEU A 371 10.23 24.11 -57.72
C LEU A 371 8.97 23.95 -56.83
N SER A 372 8.08 23.01 -57.17
CA SER A 372 6.76 22.74 -56.55
C SER A 372 6.81 22.57 -55.02
N ARG A 373 5.90 23.17 -54.24
CA ARG A 373 4.51 22.72 -53.98
C ARG A 373 4.41 21.20 -53.69
N GLY A 374 3.91 20.71 -52.56
CA GLY A 374 3.21 21.35 -51.43
C GLY A 374 1.73 20.96 -51.41
N VAL A 375 1.32 20.20 -50.38
CA VAL A 375 -0.04 19.67 -50.20
C VAL A 375 -0.72 20.38 -49.02
N PRO A 376 -1.80 21.15 -49.23
CA PRO A 376 -2.62 21.72 -48.17
C PRO A 376 -3.80 20.80 -47.82
N LEU A 377 -4.40 21.02 -46.65
CA LEU A 377 -5.73 20.48 -46.32
C LEU A 377 -6.81 21.24 -47.08
N SER A 378 -7.86 20.53 -47.48
CA SER A 378 -9.23 21.05 -47.49
C SER A 378 -10.22 19.92 -47.24
N LEU A 379 -11.34 20.23 -46.59
CA LEU A 379 -12.51 19.34 -46.60
C LEU A 379 -13.03 19.24 -48.04
N ASP A 380 -13.71 18.14 -48.37
CA ASP A 380 -14.97 18.32 -49.08
C ASP A 380 -15.98 17.22 -48.73
N THR A 381 -17.27 17.56 -48.91
CA THR A 381 -18.39 16.67 -48.63
C THR A 381 -18.90 16.11 -49.94
N ASN A 382 -19.07 14.78 -50.07
CA ASN A 382 -20.16 14.29 -50.92
C ASN A 382 -20.62 12.85 -50.65
N MET A 383 -21.87 12.60 -51.07
CA MET A 383 -22.64 11.39 -50.84
C MET A 383 -22.71 10.58 -52.14
N THR A 384 -22.39 9.28 -52.09
CA THR A 384 -22.64 8.36 -53.21
C THR A 384 -23.45 7.16 -52.75
N LEU A 385 -24.69 7.07 -53.23
CA LEU A 385 -25.54 5.90 -53.10
C LEU A 385 -25.02 4.77 -53.98
N SER A 386 -24.95 3.55 -53.45
CA SER A 386 -25.05 2.34 -54.25
C SER A 386 -25.91 1.33 -53.49
N ASN A 387 -26.99 0.87 -54.11
CA ASN A 387 -28.02 0.04 -53.49
C ASN A 387 -28.30 -1.17 -54.37
N HIS A 388 -27.72 -2.32 -54.02
CA HIS A 388 -28.19 -3.63 -54.50
C HIS A 388 -27.80 -4.76 -53.55
N ASN A 389 -28.72 -5.16 -52.67
CA ASN A 389 -29.43 -6.44 -52.81
C ASN A 389 -30.35 -6.67 -51.59
N GLY A 390 -31.64 -6.91 -51.86
CA GLY A 390 -32.66 -6.92 -50.81
C GLY A 390 -32.73 -8.22 -50.01
N LYS A 391 -32.92 -8.08 -48.70
CA LYS A 391 -33.73 -8.99 -47.89
C LYS A 391 -34.79 -8.16 -47.16
N LYS A 392 -35.96 -8.75 -46.92
CA LYS A 392 -37.06 -8.07 -46.21
C LYS A 392 -36.61 -7.62 -44.82
N LEU A 393 -37.07 -6.43 -44.42
CA LEU A 393 -37.33 -6.17 -43.01
C LEU A 393 -38.67 -6.83 -42.69
N ASP A 394 -38.64 -7.96 -42.00
CA ASP A 394 -39.81 -8.39 -41.23
C ASP A 394 -39.79 -7.59 -39.92
N SER A 395 -40.76 -6.69 -39.76
CA SER A 395 -40.81 -5.71 -38.69
C SER A 395 -41.42 -6.30 -37.42
N ASP A 396 -40.58 -6.82 -36.53
CA ASP A 396 -41.00 -7.26 -35.20
C ASP A 396 -40.37 -6.40 -34.10
N GLY A 397 -41.16 -6.03 -33.09
CA GLY A 397 -40.91 -4.92 -32.16
C GLY A 397 -39.90 -5.20 -31.03
N GLY A 398 -38.87 -6.00 -31.30
CA GLY A 398 -37.91 -6.45 -30.31
C GLY A 398 -36.98 -5.34 -29.81
N ILE A 399 -37.11 -4.96 -28.53
CA ILE A 399 -36.06 -4.22 -27.81
C ILE A 399 -34.78 -5.07 -27.88
N PRO A 400 -33.62 -4.52 -28.30
CA PRO A 400 -32.40 -5.30 -28.45
C PRO A 400 -32.01 -5.96 -27.11
N PRO A 401 -31.65 -7.27 -27.11
CA PRO A 401 -31.26 -7.97 -25.90
C PRO A 401 -29.97 -7.39 -25.30
N PHE A 402 -29.60 -7.86 -24.10
CA PHE A 402 -28.32 -7.51 -23.51
C PHE A 402 -27.19 -7.87 -24.48
N LEU A 403 -26.53 -6.85 -25.05
CA LEU A 403 -25.33 -7.01 -25.87
C LEU A 403 -24.15 -7.35 -24.96
N LEU A 404 -24.17 -8.59 -24.48
CA LEU A 404 -22.99 -9.35 -24.07
C LEU A 404 -21.88 -9.06 -25.11
N PRO A 405 -20.69 -8.56 -24.70
CA PRO A 405 -19.89 -7.74 -25.60
C PRO A 405 -19.50 -8.46 -26.90
N ASN A 406 -19.82 -7.81 -28.03
CA ASN A 406 -19.77 -8.44 -29.33
C ASN A 406 -18.31 -8.81 -29.68
N SER A 407 -18.04 -10.12 -29.81
CA SER A 407 -16.67 -10.68 -29.76
C SER A 407 -15.72 -10.03 -30.78
N LYS A 408 -16.24 -9.69 -31.96
CA LYS A 408 -15.54 -9.05 -33.09
C LYS A 408 -14.94 -7.66 -32.77
N THR A 409 -15.29 -7.05 -31.65
CA THR A 409 -14.80 -5.73 -31.21
C THR A 409 -13.91 -5.77 -29.96
N ALA A 410 -13.84 -6.89 -29.25
CA ALA A 410 -13.23 -6.98 -27.92
C ALA A 410 -11.77 -7.50 -27.96
N ARG A 411 -10.86 -6.76 -28.63
CA ARG A 411 -9.42 -7.10 -28.66
C ARG A 411 -8.63 -6.35 -27.59
N MET A 412 -8.46 -6.97 -26.42
CA MET A 412 -7.64 -6.43 -25.33
C MET A 412 -6.16 -6.81 -25.51
N GLY A 413 -5.53 -6.29 -26.58
CA GLY A 413 -4.07 -6.34 -26.82
C GLY A 413 -3.46 -7.74 -26.95
N PHE A 414 -3.25 -8.41 -25.81
CA PHE A 414 -2.65 -9.74 -25.67
C PHE A 414 -3.68 -10.86 -25.45
N ILE A 415 -4.96 -10.50 -25.34
CA ILE A 415 -6.10 -11.40 -25.16
C ILE A 415 -7.05 -11.20 -26.35
N ASP A 416 -7.26 -12.26 -27.14
CA ASP A 416 -8.23 -12.27 -28.24
C ASP A 416 -9.54 -12.93 -27.78
N LEU A 417 -10.58 -12.11 -27.62
CA LEU A 417 -11.92 -12.55 -27.21
C LEU A 417 -12.80 -12.90 -28.43
N SER A 418 -12.31 -12.81 -29.68
CA SER A 418 -13.14 -12.87 -30.88
C SER A 418 -13.87 -14.20 -31.11
N ASN A 419 -13.34 -15.29 -30.55
CA ASN A 419 -13.89 -16.65 -30.70
C ASN A 419 -14.78 -17.07 -29.53
N LEU A 420 -14.92 -16.26 -28.48
CA LEU A 420 -15.63 -16.62 -27.26
C LEU A 420 -17.14 -16.42 -27.37
N GLY A 421 -17.87 -17.28 -26.65
CA GLY A 421 -19.30 -17.19 -26.46
C GLY A 421 -19.70 -15.96 -25.63
N PRO A 422 -20.90 -15.40 -25.86
CA PRO A 422 -21.37 -14.20 -25.15
C PRO A 422 -21.27 -14.27 -23.61
N ALA A 423 -21.48 -15.44 -23.02
CA ALA A 423 -21.41 -15.67 -21.58
C ALA A 423 -19.97 -15.69 -21.03
N GLU A 424 -19.03 -16.26 -21.78
CA GLU A 424 -17.59 -16.32 -21.43
C GLU A 424 -16.98 -14.92 -21.44
N VAL A 425 -17.31 -14.10 -22.45
CA VAL A 425 -16.90 -12.70 -22.52
C VAL A 425 -17.38 -11.91 -21.31
N ALA A 426 -18.63 -12.10 -20.87
CA ALA A 426 -19.14 -11.46 -19.65
C ALA A 426 -18.37 -11.89 -18.38
N HIS A 427 -18.05 -13.18 -18.24
CA HIS A 427 -17.26 -13.68 -17.10
C HIS A 427 -15.81 -13.18 -17.12
N GLY A 428 -15.23 -12.94 -18.31
CA GLY A 428 -13.96 -12.24 -18.45
C GLY A 428 -13.99 -10.82 -17.86
N TRP A 429 -15.05 -10.05 -18.11
CA TRP A 429 -15.21 -8.71 -17.51
C TRP A 429 -15.47 -8.77 -16.00
N ILE A 430 -16.27 -9.73 -15.52
CA ILE A 430 -16.48 -9.94 -14.07
C ILE A 430 -15.15 -10.31 -13.39
N PHE A 431 -14.32 -11.15 -14.03
CA PHE A 431 -13.01 -11.54 -13.49
C PHE A 431 -12.03 -10.36 -13.43
N ILE A 432 -12.01 -9.47 -14.43
CA ILE A 432 -11.26 -8.21 -14.39
C ILE A 432 -11.77 -7.32 -13.25
N GLY A 433 -13.09 -7.20 -13.07
CA GLY A 433 -13.70 -6.45 -11.97
C GLY A 433 -13.27 -6.98 -10.60
N LEU A 434 -13.32 -8.30 -10.40
CA LEU A 434 -12.87 -8.97 -9.17
C LEU A 434 -11.39 -8.68 -8.88
N VAL A 435 -10.51 -8.76 -9.88
CA VAL A 435 -9.06 -8.45 -9.69
C VAL A 435 -8.84 -7.00 -9.30
N ILE A 436 -9.60 -6.05 -9.85
CA ILE A 436 -9.56 -4.65 -9.44
C ILE A 436 -10.10 -4.48 -8.01
N ASN A 437 -11.20 -5.16 -7.65
CA ASN A 437 -11.77 -5.13 -6.31
C ASN A 437 -10.76 -5.61 -5.24
N ILE A 438 -10.17 -6.79 -5.44
CA ILE A 438 -9.15 -7.37 -4.54
C ILE A 438 -7.93 -6.43 -4.37
N LEU A 439 -7.51 -5.74 -5.45
CA LEU A 439 -6.41 -4.78 -5.41
C LEU A 439 -6.77 -3.55 -4.55
N LEU A 440 -7.98 -3.02 -4.71
CA LEU A 440 -8.50 -1.91 -3.91
C LEU A 440 -8.66 -2.30 -2.43
N LEU A 441 -9.14 -3.50 -2.13
CA LEU A 441 -9.16 -4.07 -0.77
C LEU A 441 -7.75 -4.11 -0.16
N GLY A 442 -6.73 -4.53 -0.91
CA GLY A 442 -5.33 -4.49 -0.49
C GLY A 442 -4.83 -3.08 -0.11
N ILE A 443 -5.25 -2.06 -0.87
CA ILE A 443 -5.00 -0.65 -0.55
C ILE A 443 -5.75 -0.25 0.73
N MET A 444 -7.04 -0.57 0.83
CA MET A 444 -7.88 -0.23 1.98
C MET A 444 -7.37 -0.84 3.29
N ILE A 445 -6.90 -2.10 3.30
CA ILE A 445 -6.25 -2.74 4.47
C ILE A 445 -5.14 -1.85 5.04
N THR A 446 -4.33 -1.26 4.15
CA THR A 446 -3.24 -0.37 4.56
C THR A 446 -3.75 0.98 5.06
N GLN A 447 -4.79 1.54 4.44
CA GLN A 447 -5.43 2.80 4.85
C GLN A 447 -6.13 2.68 6.23
N VAL A 448 -6.85 1.58 6.47
CA VAL A 448 -7.53 1.31 7.75
C VAL A 448 -6.50 1.10 8.87
N TYR A 449 -5.41 0.37 8.61
CA TYR A 449 -4.30 0.25 9.56
C TYR A 449 -3.64 1.61 9.86
N LEU A 450 -3.38 2.44 8.84
CA LEU A 450 -2.90 3.82 9.02
C LEU A 450 -3.86 4.66 9.88
N TYR A 451 -5.17 4.55 9.64
CA TYR A 451 -6.20 5.26 10.40
C TYR A 451 -6.12 4.90 11.90
N TYR A 452 -6.19 3.61 12.25
CA TYR A 452 -6.15 3.17 13.65
C TYR A 452 -4.83 3.47 14.37
N VAL A 453 -3.69 3.43 13.66
CA VAL A 453 -2.39 3.77 14.26
C VAL A 453 -2.25 5.28 14.51
N THR A 454 -2.86 6.12 13.67
CA THR A 454 -2.74 7.59 13.72
C THR A 454 -3.81 8.22 14.61
N TYR A 455 -5.09 7.93 14.35
CA TYR A 455 -6.26 8.61 14.95
C TYR A 455 -6.73 7.92 16.23
N LYS A 456 -5.79 7.70 17.16
CA LYS A 456 -6.05 6.99 18.42
C LYS A 456 -7.15 7.59 19.29
N HIS A 457 -7.35 8.91 19.22
CA HIS A 457 -8.31 9.63 20.07
C HIS A 457 -9.65 9.93 19.37
N ASP A 458 -9.86 9.45 18.15
CA ASP A 458 -11.14 9.61 17.44
C ASP A 458 -12.33 9.00 18.20
N LYS A 459 -13.50 9.61 18.02
CA LYS A 459 -14.77 9.20 18.63
C LYS A 459 -15.10 7.75 18.25
N LEU A 460 -15.54 6.95 19.22
CA LEU A 460 -15.79 5.51 19.05
C LEU A 460 -16.70 5.19 17.85
N TRP A 461 -17.74 6.00 17.61
CA TRP A 461 -18.66 5.78 16.49
C TRP A 461 -17.98 5.89 15.12
N ILE A 462 -16.98 6.77 14.94
CA ILE A 462 -16.23 6.90 13.67
C ILE A 462 -15.39 5.64 13.45
N LYS A 463 -14.74 5.14 14.51
CA LYS A 463 -13.99 3.87 14.46
C LYS A 463 -14.91 2.68 14.17
N LEU A 464 -16.08 2.60 14.79
CA LEU A 464 -17.04 1.53 14.51
C LEU A 464 -17.58 1.61 13.07
N PHE A 465 -17.79 2.82 12.55
CA PHE A 465 -18.17 3.05 11.14
C PHE A 465 -17.07 2.59 10.17
N VAL A 466 -15.82 2.98 10.39
CA VAL A 466 -14.67 2.53 9.56
C VAL A 466 -14.48 1.02 9.62
N ALA A 467 -14.62 0.39 10.80
CA ALA A 467 -14.60 -1.07 10.92
C ALA A 467 -15.78 -1.74 10.20
N GLY A 468 -16.97 -1.15 10.25
CA GLY A 468 -18.18 -1.65 9.57
C GLY A 468 -18.04 -1.63 8.05
N LEU A 469 -17.57 -0.51 7.48
CA LEU A 469 -17.27 -0.40 6.05
C LEU A 469 -16.21 -1.42 5.63
N PHE A 470 -15.09 -1.50 6.37
CA PHE A 470 -14.03 -2.47 6.10
C PHE A 470 -14.53 -3.91 6.11
N LEU A 471 -15.37 -4.28 7.07
CA LEU A 471 -15.95 -5.63 7.16
C LEU A 471 -16.92 -5.90 6.01
N ALA A 472 -17.75 -4.93 5.61
CA ALA A 472 -18.70 -5.08 4.52
C ALA A 472 -18.00 -5.29 3.16
N ASP A 473 -16.93 -4.54 2.90
CA ASP A 473 -16.14 -4.64 1.67
C ASP A 473 -15.31 -5.93 1.58
N VAL A 474 -14.75 -6.39 2.71
CA VAL A 474 -14.16 -7.73 2.86
C VAL A 474 -15.19 -8.83 2.57
N LEU A 475 -16.43 -8.69 3.07
CA LEU A 475 -17.51 -9.65 2.80
C LEU A 475 -17.94 -9.63 1.32
N ASN A 476 -17.99 -8.46 0.67
CA ASN A 476 -18.33 -8.35 -0.75
C ASN A 476 -17.28 -9.07 -1.60
N THR A 477 -16.01 -8.71 -1.42
CA THR A 477 -14.89 -9.34 -2.12
C THR A 477 -14.85 -10.86 -1.89
N ALA A 478 -15.22 -11.33 -0.69
CA ALA A 478 -15.31 -12.76 -0.39
C ALA A 478 -16.48 -13.46 -1.12
N PHE A 479 -17.64 -12.81 -1.25
CA PHE A 479 -18.77 -13.36 -2.03
C PHE A 479 -18.50 -13.33 -3.54
N ASP A 480 -17.88 -12.27 -4.07
CA ASP A 480 -17.42 -12.21 -5.47
C ASP A 480 -16.43 -13.34 -5.78
N THR A 481 -15.44 -13.54 -4.91
CA THR A 481 -14.44 -14.60 -5.03
C THR A 481 -15.12 -15.98 -4.95
N ALA A 482 -16.10 -16.16 -4.05
CA ALA A 482 -16.85 -17.40 -3.92
C ALA A 482 -17.75 -17.69 -5.15
N TYR A 483 -18.38 -16.65 -5.73
CA TYR A 483 -19.13 -16.77 -6.99
C TYR A 483 -18.22 -17.21 -8.13
N MET A 484 -17.09 -16.53 -8.32
CA MET A 484 -16.15 -16.84 -9.40
C MET A 484 -15.48 -18.20 -9.21
N TYR A 485 -15.20 -18.62 -7.97
CA TYR A 485 -14.75 -19.99 -7.68
C TYR A 485 -15.84 -21.02 -8.01
N ARG A 486 -17.10 -20.79 -7.60
CA ARG A 486 -18.22 -21.71 -7.87
C ARG A 486 -18.50 -21.85 -9.37
N THR A 487 -18.38 -20.77 -10.12
CA THR A 487 -18.72 -20.72 -11.55
C THR A 487 -17.56 -21.17 -12.43
N LEU A 488 -16.33 -20.72 -12.18
CA LEU A 488 -15.16 -21.06 -13.00
C LEU A 488 -14.44 -22.34 -12.59
N ILE A 489 -14.50 -22.75 -11.31
CA ILE A 489 -13.76 -23.94 -10.81
C ILE A 489 -14.69 -25.14 -10.62
N ILE A 490 -15.76 -25.00 -9.82
CA ILE A 490 -16.65 -26.12 -9.48
C ILE A 490 -17.54 -26.51 -10.68
N GLN A 491 -18.00 -25.52 -11.46
CA GLN A 491 -18.84 -25.73 -12.64
C GLN A 491 -18.05 -25.63 -13.96
N PHE A 492 -16.73 -25.87 -13.93
CA PHE A 492 -15.86 -25.77 -15.10
C PHE A 492 -16.36 -26.64 -16.27
N GLY A 493 -16.54 -26.03 -17.44
CA GLY A 493 -17.09 -26.67 -18.64
C GLY A 493 -18.62 -26.72 -18.72
N ASN A 494 -19.35 -26.35 -17.67
CA ASN A 494 -20.81 -26.19 -17.75
C ASN A 494 -21.15 -24.80 -18.31
N LEU A 495 -21.30 -24.70 -19.63
CA LEU A 495 -21.71 -23.46 -20.30
C LEU A 495 -23.07 -22.90 -19.79
N GLU A 496 -23.97 -23.75 -19.29
CA GLU A 496 -25.24 -23.28 -18.73
C GLU A 496 -25.03 -22.50 -17.42
N ALA A 497 -24.01 -22.83 -16.62
CA ALA A 497 -23.66 -22.09 -15.40
C ALA A 497 -23.26 -20.65 -15.73
N LEU A 498 -22.49 -20.42 -16.80
CA LEU A 498 -22.14 -19.08 -17.27
C LEU A 498 -23.35 -18.26 -17.75
N THR A 499 -24.52 -18.86 -17.95
CA THR A 499 -25.75 -18.12 -18.32
C THR A 499 -26.59 -17.67 -17.12
N LYS A 500 -26.24 -18.10 -15.89
CA LYS A 500 -27.04 -17.89 -14.69
C LYS A 500 -26.22 -17.22 -13.57
N ALA A 501 -26.69 -16.08 -13.11
CA ALA A 501 -26.36 -15.57 -11.78
C ALA A 501 -26.98 -16.47 -10.70
N ASP A 502 -26.36 -16.49 -9.52
CA ASP A 502 -26.92 -17.08 -8.31
C ASP A 502 -27.01 -16.03 -7.19
N TRP A 503 -27.30 -16.48 -5.97
CA TRP A 503 -27.44 -15.57 -4.84
C TRP A 503 -26.13 -14.88 -4.41
N LEU A 504 -24.94 -15.44 -4.71
CA LEU A 504 -23.66 -14.79 -4.40
C LEU A 504 -23.47 -13.58 -5.31
N PHE A 505 -23.70 -13.75 -6.61
CA PHE A 505 -23.73 -12.63 -7.56
C PHE A 505 -24.85 -11.62 -7.25
N GLY A 506 -25.98 -12.09 -6.72
CA GLY A 506 -27.06 -11.22 -6.23
C GLY A 506 -26.73 -10.40 -4.98
N CYS A 507 -25.72 -10.79 -4.18
CA CYS A 507 -25.32 -10.04 -2.99
C CYS A 507 -24.56 -8.75 -3.31
N ASP A 508 -23.72 -8.73 -4.36
CA ASP A 508 -22.87 -7.58 -4.69
C ASP A 508 -23.67 -6.27 -4.90
N PRO A 509 -24.69 -6.21 -5.78
CA PRO A 509 -25.47 -4.98 -5.95
C PRO A 509 -26.13 -4.49 -4.66
N GLY A 510 -26.46 -5.41 -3.75
CA GLY A 510 -27.07 -5.08 -2.46
C GLY A 510 -26.06 -4.50 -1.48
N MET A 511 -24.90 -5.15 -1.31
CA MET A 511 -23.89 -4.70 -0.36
C MET A 511 -23.13 -3.48 -0.87
N THR A 512 -22.80 -3.40 -2.17
CA THR A 512 -22.22 -2.20 -2.78
C THR A 512 -23.14 -0.98 -2.61
N ALA A 513 -24.45 -1.12 -2.81
CA ALA A 513 -25.41 -0.04 -2.56
C ALA A 513 -25.56 0.32 -1.06
N MET A 514 -25.50 -0.65 -0.15
CA MET A 514 -25.49 -0.39 1.29
C MET A 514 -24.21 0.34 1.74
N ILE A 515 -23.05 -0.02 1.20
CA ILE A 515 -21.76 0.62 1.45
C ILE A 515 -21.77 2.05 0.92
N ALA A 516 -22.17 2.27 -0.34
CA ALA A 516 -22.22 3.58 -0.97
C ALA A 516 -23.18 4.54 -0.23
N MET A 517 -24.41 4.07 0.08
CA MET A 517 -25.37 4.83 0.89
C MET A 517 -24.78 5.18 2.27
N ALA A 518 -24.13 4.25 2.97
CA ALA A 518 -23.53 4.51 4.27
C ALA A 518 -22.40 5.56 4.20
N VAL A 519 -21.55 5.50 3.16
CA VAL A 519 -20.49 6.48 2.89
C VAL A 519 -21.06 7.86 2.57
N GLN A 520 -22.06 7.95 1.69
CA GLN A 520 -22.69 9.23 1.32
C GLN A 520 -23.45 9.87 2.48
N LEU A 521 -24.11 9.08 3.34
CA LEU A 521 -24.74 9.59 4.58
C LEU A 521 -23.70 10.16 5.56
N PHE A 522 -22.54 9.52 5.70
CA PHE A 522 -21.41 10.07 6.48
C PHE A 522 -20.87 11.38 5.87
N PHE A 523 -20.76 11.46 4.55
CA PHE A 523 -20.37 12.69 3.88
C PHE A 523 -21.43 13.80 3.97
N ALA A 524 -22.72 13.48 3.93
CA ALA A 524 -23.81 14.44 4.15
C ALA A 524 -23.72 15.06 5.56
N TRP A 525 -23.50 14.22 6.59
CA TRP A 525 -23.23 14.70 7.96
C TRP A 525 -21.98 15.60 8.01
N ARG A 526 -20.89 15.22 7.33
CA ARG A 526 -19.66 16.02 7.27
C ARG A 526 -19.86 17.37 6.57
N VAL A 527 -20.63 17.41 5.47
CA VAL A 527 -21.00 18.63 4.74
C VAL A 527 -21.88 19.54 5.60
N TYR A 528 -22.81 18.98 6.37
CA TYR A 528 -23.62 19.75 7.33
C TYR A 528 -22.74 20.40 8.43
N VAL A 529 -21.83 19.63 9.04
CA VAL A 529 -20.93 20.11 10.10
C VAL A 529 -19.97 21.20 9.60
N LEU A 530 -19.49 21.12 8.35
CA LEU A 530 -18.60 22.12 7.76
C LEU A 530 -19.35 23.38 7.31
N THR A 531 -20.37 23.23 6.45
CA THR A 531 -21.08 24.37 5.85
C THR A 531 -22.04 25.07 6.82
N LYS A 532 -22.48 24.38 7.88
CA LYS A 532 -23.60 24.77 8.76
C LYS A 532 -24.94 24.95 8.04
N THR A 533 -25.04 24.53 6.78
CA THR A 533 -26.28 24.62 5.98
C THR A 533 -26.89 23.22 5.78
N PRO A 534 -28.19 23.02 6.08
CA PRO A 534 -28.82 21.70 5.94
C PRO A 534 -29.17 21.33 4.50
N ILE A 535 -29.37 22.31 3.62
CA ILE A 535 -29.89 22.12 2.24
C ILE A 535 -29.08 21.07 1.47
N TRP A 536 -27.76 21.25 1.42
CA TRP A 536 -26.86 20.34 0.71
C TRP A 536 -26.82 18.93 1.32
N ALA A 537 -26.86 18.82 2.65
CA ALA A 537 -26.89 17.53 3.33
C ALA A 537 -28.21 16.78 3.04
N VAL A 538 -29.35 17.47 3.01
CA VAL A 538 -30.65 16.89 2.65
C VAL A 538 -30.67 16.40 1.21
N ILE A 539 -30.06 17.15 0.27
CA ILE A 539 -29.92 16.71 -1.14
C ILE A 539 -29.09 15.43 -1.22
N ILE A 540 -27.93 15.37 -0.56
CA ILE A 540 -27.06 14.18 -0.55
C ILE A 540 -27.80 12.98 0.08
N VAL A 541 -28.52 13.17 1.20
CA VAL A 541 -29.33 12.12 1.83
C VAL A 541 -30.40 11.58 0.89
N PHE A 542 -31.11 12.44 0.16
CA PHE A 542 -32.14 12.02 -0.80
C PHE A 542 -31.56 11.19 -1.96
N VAL A 543 -30.42 11.63 -2.51
CA VAL A 543 -29.71 10.90 -3.58
C VAL A 543 -29.20 9.55 -3.06
N ALA A 544 -28.57 9.52 -1.88
CA ALA A 544 -28.05 8.30 -1.26
C ALA A 544 -29.14 7.25 -0.96
N LEU A 545 -30.30 7.69 -0.47
CA LEU A 545 -31.45 6.81 -0.26
C LEU A 545 -32.04 6.30 -1.60
N THR A 546 -32.03 7.12 -2.65
CA THR A 546 -32.49 6.71 -3.99
C THR A 546 -31.55 5.66 -4.59
N GLY A 547 -30.23 5.87 -4.51
CA GLY A 547 -29.22 4.89 -4.92
C GLY A 547 -29.32 3.59 -4.14
N GLY A 548 -29.26 3.68 -2.80
CA GLY A 548 -29.35 2.53 -1.89
C GLY A 548 -30.59 1.65 -2.12
N VAL A 549 -31.77 2.26 -2.27
CA VAL A 549 -33.02 1.53 -2.55
C VAL A 549 -33.00 0.89 -3.95
N ALA A 550 -32.51 1.59 -4.98
CA ALA A 550 -32.43 1.05 -6.33
C ALA A 550 -31.43 -0.12 -6.44
N GLY A 551 -30.29 -0.07 -5.74
CA GLY A 551 -29.34 -1.18 -5.66
C GLY A 551 -29.89 -2.38 -4.89
N LEU A 552 -30.61 -2.17 -3.79
CA LEU A 552 -31.31 -3.24 -3.06
C LEU A 552 -32.43 -3.90 -3.89
N ILE A 553 -33.17 -3.14 -4.69
CA ILE A 553 -34.13 -3.71 -5.66
C ILE A 553 -33.39 -4.51 -6.73
N THR A 554 -32.27 -3.99 -7.26
CA THR A 554 -31.42 -4.69 -8.23
C THR A 554 -30.93 -6.04 -7.70
N ALA A 555 -30.48 -6.10 -6.45
CA ALA A 555 -30.07 -7.35 -5.79
C ALA A 555 -31.21 -8.39 -5.75
N VAL A 556 -32.42 -7.96 -5.37
CA VAL A 556 -33.61 -8.83 -5.32
C VAL A 556 -34.02 -9.31 -6.73
N ASP A 557 -33.96 -8.45 -7.73
CA ASP A 557 -34.35 -8.79 -9.10
C ASP A 557 -33.31 -9.68 -9.81
N VAL A 558 -32.02 -9.54 -9.50
CA VAL A 558 -30.96 -10.48 -9.93
C VAL A 558 -31.22 -11.90 -9.41
N VAL A 559 -31.60 -12.04 -8.13
CA VAL A 559 -31.92 -13.35 -7.55
C VAL A 559 -33.23 -13.94 -8.10
N ARG A 560 -34.22 -13.09 -8.43
CA ARG A 560 -35.49 -13.52 -9.05
C ARG A 560 -35.38 -13.87 -10.53
N ILE A 561 -34.51 -13.20 -11.27
CA ILE A 561 -34.35 -13.30 -12.73
C ILE A 561 -32.91 -13.74 -13.02
N PRO A 562 -32.53 -14.99 -12.71
CA PRO A 562 -31.13 -15.41 -12.68
C PRO A 562 -30.44 -15.42 -14.06
N LYS A 563 -31.15 -15.40 -15.18
CA LYS A 563 -30.52 -15.45 -16.52
C LYS A 563 -29.98 -14.09 -16.94
N PHE A 564 -28.67 -14.01 -17.23
CA PHE A 564 -28.01 -12.76 -17.67
C PHE A 564 -28.66 -12.09 -18.89
N VAL A 565 -29.21 -12.88 -19.82
CA VAL A 565 -29.92 -12.36 -21.01
C VAL A 565 -31.18 -11.57 -20.63
N GLU A 566 -31.84 -11.95 -19.53
CA GLU A 566 -33.09 -11.33 -19.07
C GLU A 566 -32.86 -10.08 -18.20
N PHE A 567 -31.61 -9.74 -17.85
CA PHE A 567 -31.27 -8.57 -17.03
C PHE A 567 -31.68 -7.22 -17.64
N GLN A 568 -32.01 -7.16 -18.94
CA GLN A 568 -32.58 -5.93 -19.52
C GLN A 568 -33.92 -5.53 -18.89
N LYS A 569 -34.65 -6.47 -18.25
CA LYS A 569 -35.95 -6.22 -17.60
C LYS A 569 -35.86 -5.19 -16.46
N PHE A 570 -34.80 -5.22 -15.65
CA PHE A 570 -34.59 -4.31 -14.51
C PHE A 570 -33.53 -3.23 -14.77
N LYS A 571 -33.02 -3.12 -16.01
CA LYS A 571 -32.06 -2.09 -16.45
C LYS A 571 -32.41 -0.65 -16.04
N PRO A 572 -33.68 -0.19 -16.06
CA PRO A 572 -34.02 1.15 -15.58
C PRO A 572 -33.66 1.37 -14.10
N VAL A 573 -33.80 0.34 -13.26
CA VAL A 573 -33.45 0.39 -11.83
C VAL A 573 -31.93 0.50 -11.66
N VAL A 574 -31.16 -0.29 -12.42
CA VAL A 574 -29.69 -0.22 -12.44
C VAL A 574 -29.19 1.17 -12.87
N ILE A 575 -29.85 1.79 -13.86
CA ILE A 575 -29.53 3.16 -14.30
C ILE A 575 -29.83 4.18 -13.19
N ILE A 576 -30.97 4.06 -12.50
CA ILE A 576 -31.31 4.94 -11.37
C ILE A 576 -30.29 4.81 -10.24
N TRP A 577 -29.88 3.57 -9.91
CA TRP A 577 -28.85 3.29 -8.92
C TRP A 577 -27.52 3.96 -9.29
N LEU A 578 -26.90 3.57 -10.40
CA LEU A 578 -25.57 4.06 -10.81
C LEU A 578 -25.55 5.58 -11.07
N ALA A 579 -26.63 6.15 -11.60
CA ALA A 579 -26.74 7.61 -11.76
C ALA A 579 -26.84 8.33 -10.41
N SER A 580 -27.55 7.76 -9.43
CA SER A 580 -27.63 8.34 -8.08
C SER A 580 -26.25 8.36 -7.40
N GLU A 581 -25.50 7.25 -7.45
CA GLU A 581 -24.16 7.20 -6.86
C GLU A 581 -23.22 8.26 -7.49
N ALA A 582 -23.19 8.33 -8.83
CA ALA A 582 -22.37 9.30 -9.54
C ALA A 582 -22.77 10.76 -9.22
N ILE A 583 -24.07 11.06 -9.12
CA ILE A 583 -24.56 12.39 -8.74
C ILE A 583 -24.19 12.72 -7.29
N GLY A 584 -24.32 11.76 -6.37
CA GLY A 584 -23.95 11.90 -4.96
C GLY A 584 -22.47 12.28 -4.80
N ASP A 585 -21.57 11.52 -5.43
CA ASP A 585 -20.13 11.73 -5.34
C ASP A 585 -19.67 13.05 -6.00
N ILE A 586 -20.29 13.44 -7.12
CA ILE A 586 -20.06 14.74 -7.78
C ILE A 586 -20.48 15.89 -6.85
N ILE A 587 -21.64 15.80 -6.21
CA ILE A 587 -22.16 16.82 -5.28
C ILE A 587 -21.24 16.92 -4.05
N ILE A 588 -20.93 15.79 -3.40
CA ILE A 588 -20.04 15.73 -2.22
C ILE A 588 -18.69 16.36 -2.54
N THR A 589 -18.07 15.95 -3.65
CA THR A 589 -16.73 16.43 -4.05
C THR A 589 -16.75 17.92 -4.37
N SER A 590 -17.73 18.37 -5.17
CA SER A 590 -17.85 19.79 -5.55
C SER A 590 -17.98 20.70 -4.33
N ILE A 591 -18.83 20.32 -3.36
CA ILE A 591 -19.07 21.13 -2.16
C ILE A 591 -17.85 21.14 -1.24
N LEU A 592 -17.18 20.00 -1.02
CA LEU A 592 -15.99 19.94 -0.18
C LEU A 592 -14.82 20.72 -0.78
N VAL A 593 -14.64 20.69 -2.11
CA VAL A 593 -13.62 21.47 -2.81
C VAL A 593 -13.94 22.96 -2.77
N LEU A 594 -15.18 23.37 -3.08
CA LEU A 594 -15.59 24.78 -3.02
C LEU A 594 -15.46 25.36 -1.60
N TYR A 595 -15.86 24.60 -0.58
CA TYR A 595 -15.68 25.00 0.82
C TYR A 595 -14.19 25.21 1.14
N LEU A 596 -13.33 24.23 0.84
CA LEU A 596 -11.89 24.31 1.11
C LEU A 596 -11.26 25.53 0.44
N VAL A 597 -11.50 25.74 -0.85
CA VAL A 597 -11.01 26.91 -1.60
C VAL A 597 -11.49 28.22 -0.98
N SER A 598 -12.77 28.32 -0.58
CA SER A 598 -13.31 29.52 0.07
C SER A 598 -12.68 29.81 1.45
N THR A 599 -12.24 28.79 2.18
CA THR A 599 -11.57 28.93 3.48
C THR A 599 -10.06 29.20 3.38
N GLU A 600 -9.40 28.72 2.31
CA GLU A 600 -7.96 28.91 2.08
C GLU A 600 -7.66 30.24 1.37
N TYR A 601 -8.61 30.72 0.55
CA TYR A 601 -8.55 32.02 -0.11
C TYR A 601 -9.79 32.86 0.27
N PRO A 602 -9.88 33.36 1.53
CA PRO A 602 -10.91 34.32 1.89
C PRO A 602 -10.75 35.56 1.01
N THR A 603 -11.72 35.79 0.13
CA THR A 603 -11.70 36.94 -0.79
C THR A 603 -11.87 38.22 0.02
N SER A 604 -10.81 39.02 0.11
CA SER A 604 -10.81 40.34 0.73
C SER A 604 -11.63 41.31 -0.13
N PHE A 605 -12.94 41.28 0.07
CA PHE A 605 -13.91 42.25 -0.42
C PHE A 605 -14.80 42.64 0.76
N ASP A 606 -14.40 43.73 1.42
CA ASP A 606 -15.30 44.61 2.17
C ASP A 606 -16.27 45.34 1.21
#